data_AF-A0A164USM9-F1
#
_entry.id   AF-A0A164USM9-F1
#
_cell.length_a   1.000
_cell.length_b   1.000
_cell.length_c   1.000
_cell.angle_alpha   90.00
_cell.angle_beta   90.00
_cell.angle_gamma   90.00
#
_symmetry.space_group_name_H-M   'P 1'
#
loop_
_entity.id
_entity.type
_entity.pdbx_description
1 polymer ?
#
loop_
_entity_poly.entity_id
_entity_poly.type
_entity_poly.pdbx_seq_one_letter_code
_entity_poly.pdbx_strand_id
1 'polypeptide(L)'
;MSPSSVIGVEITTAPQLSPVDVSSIVSSIDDSTSLFRQLRGLGNVISVGDCGRSTVNLSQFLSCLGLTVQETATLTATYTLTKTFSTGYRSMTVLGCTPSAFPYVKCPVTNSTSVSTDDVVVIWETVENPETTEDPTTDYPQYFFRTCTFNLDTSSPTYPSHLVDSSDQIVQPTLQNGVRTITLAANQLVTVACEGSGNALTATGVQFNSGKCASSGTSLQVGTQNLGYGSLGCNSVVKETIKETGTCSSTGTKIEIGWQVSTTFINQITICHVESNDNTLYAIDTIYGANVAADDKQNERPSFRKGNYYTGVDVDTAYSQDGQLITVSEIVGSSTLGAQYIDVSKSYYFARGHLAPDADFIDAGSQDATYYYINAAPQWQSFNNGNWKALEAGSRNLAISRNIDLVVYTGTYEVLTLANVNGVQKPIYLAQDTNNNNVLPVPKYYWKVVHDPATNKATAFIGINNPHLSSVSGADVFCSDVCSQIGWMSWTNRFDIPKGYMFCCTAAALHNVVPHAPNLGSIGLLV
;
A
#
# COMPACT_ATOMS: atom_id res chain seq x y z
N MET A 1 38.90 -32.86 -6.35
CA MET A 1 39.26 -31.86 -5.34
C MET A 1 39.14 -32.53 -3.99
N SER A 2 40.18 -32.49 -3.17
CA SER A 2 40.19 -33.08 -1.83
C SER A 2 39.06 -32.49 -0.98
N PRO A 3 38.41 -33.27 -0.08
CA PRO A 3 37.42 -32.70 0.82
C PRO A 3 38.11 -31.71 1.75
N SER A 4 37.59 -30.48 1.75
CA SER A 4 37.96 -29.42 2.68
C SER A 4 37.82 -29.94 4.10
N SER A 5 38.82 -29.64 4.94
CA SER A 5 38.95 -30.00 6.34
C SER A 5 37.65 -29.91 7.14
N VAL A 6 37.31 -31.00 7.84
CA VAL A 6 36.21 -31.08 8.80
C VAL A 6 36.59 -30.31 10.07
N ILE A 7 35.85 -29.25 10.40
CA ILE A 7 35.95 -28.54 11.68
C ILE A 7 34.86 -29.14 12.59
N GLY A 8 35.27 -29.82 13.66
CA GLY A 8 34.36 -30.33 14.69
C GLY A 8 33.88 -29.21 15.61
N VAL A 9 32.60 -29.21 15.97
CA VAL A 9 32.01 -28.26 16.93
C VAL A 9 31.54 -29.05 18.16
N GLU A 10 32.07 -28.69 19.34
CA GLU A 10 31.61 -29.20 20.63
C GLU A 10 30.36 -28.47 21.15
N ILE A 11 29.58 -29.18 21.95
CA ILE A 11 28.30 -28.74 22.50
C ILE A 11 28.54 -27.92 23.77
N THR A 12 28.12 -26.66 23.82
CA THR A 12 28.02 -25.91 25.09
C THR A 12 26.63 -26.04 25.69
N THR A 13 26.57 -26.46 26.95
CA THR A 13 25.35 -26.60 27.75
C THR A 13 24.72 -25.22 28.00
N ALA A 14 23.51 -24.99 27.50
CA ALA A 14 22.71 -23.80 27.83
C ALA A 14 22.14 -23.91 29.27
N PRO A 15 22.05 -22.82 30.06
CA PRO A 15 21.44 -22.87 31.39
C PRO A 15 19.90 -22.93 31.28
N GLN A 16 19.29 -23.87 31.99
CA GLN A 16 17.83 -24.02 32.12
C GLN A 16 17.23 -23.03 33.13
N LEU A 17 16.04 -22.51 32.81
CA LEU A 17 15.05 -21.92 33.72
C LEU A 17 13.67 -22.38 33.16
N SER A 18 12.77 -23.19 33.72
CA SER A 18 12.55 -23.87 35.02
C SER A 18 11.66 -25.15 34.77
N PRO A 19 11.06 -25.85 35.77
CA PRO A 19 11.15 -27.31 35.97
C PRO A 19 10.29 -28.24 35.06
N VAL A 20 10.91 -29.35 34.62
CA VAL A 20 10.48 -30.80 34.59
C VAL A 20 9.01 -31.12 34.22
N ASP A 21 8.57 -32.06 33.37
CA ASP A 21 9.05 -33.31 32.70
C ASP A 21 8.07 -33.60 31.53
N VAL A 22 8.49 -34.17 30.39
CA VAL A 22 7.62 -35.10 29.61
C VAL A 22 8.49 -36.05 28.77
N SER A 23 8.42 -37.32 29.12
CA SER A 23 8.92 -38.48 28.41
C SER A 23 8.14 -38.75 27.10
N SER A 24 8.89 -38.90 26.01
CA SER A 24 8.49 -39.37 24.68
C SER A 24 7.69 -38.40 23.79
N ILE A 25 8.19 -38.17 22.56
CA ILE A 25 7.45 -38.31 21.29
C ILE A 25 8.44 -38.16 20.11
N VAL A 26 8.14 -38.98 19.10
CA VAL A 26 8.83 -39.30 17.85
C VAL A 26 8.71 -38.18 16.81
N SER A 27 9.73 -38.04 15.96
CA SER A 27 9.76 -37.12 14.82
C SER A 27 8.88 -37.56 13.65
N SER A 28 8.35 -36.60 12.89
CA SER A 28 8.38 -36.70 11.42
C SER A 28 8.74 -35.35 10.81
N ILE A 29 10.00 -35.20 10.40
CA ILE A 29 10.31 -34.42 9.20
C ILE A 29 10.36 -35.49 8.12
N ASP A 30 9.45 -35.38 7.17
CA ASP A 30 9.38 -36.30 6.04
C ASP A 30 10.62 -36.07 5.15
N ASP A 31 11.38 -37.13 4.89
CA ASP A 31 12.73 -37.17 4.28
C ASP A 31 12.79 -36.69 2.81
N SER A 32 11.76 -36.01 2.31
CA SER A 32 11.55 -35.76 0.87
C SER A 32 11.39 -34.29 0.46
N THR A 33 11.58 -33.32 1.36
CA THR A 33 11.49 -31.89 0.99
C THR A 33 12.67 -31.06 1.50
N SER A 34 13.21 -30.19 0.63
CA SER A 34 14.36 -29.34 0.97
C SER A 34 14.01 -28.36 2.10
N LEU A 35 14.97 -28.09 3.00
CA LEU A 35 14.89 -27.11 4.09
C LEU A 35 14.34 -25.75 3.62
N PHE A 36 14.63 -25.42 2.36
CA PHE A 36 14.16 -24.24 1.63
C PHE A 36 12.64 -24.15 1.47
N ARG A 37 11.96 -25.28 1.27
CA ARG A 37 10.51 -25.33 1.06
C ARG A 37 9.74 -25.08 2.35
N GLN A 38 10.32 -25.39 3.50
CA GLN A 38 9.73 -25.12 4.82
C GLN A 38 10.03 -23.69 5.31
N LEU A 39 11.12 -23.06 4.86
CA LEU A 39 11.43 -21.66 5.15
C LEU A 39 10.65 -20.66 4.27
N ARG A 40 10.25 -21.07 3.05
CA ARG A 40 9.33 -20.31 2.19
C ARG A 40 7.88 -20.57 2.57
N GLY A 41 7.39 -19.86 3.58
CA GLY A 41 5.96 -19.88 3.86
C GLY A 41 5.47 -18.89 4.92
N LEU A 42 6.30 -18.44 5.85
CA LEU A 42 5.79 -17.78 7.05
C LEU A 42 6.73 -16.69 7.62
N GLY A 43 7.21 -15.76 6.80
CA GLY A 43 7.88 -14.54 7.30
C GLY A 43 9.04 -14.78 8.29
N ASN A 44 9.75 -15.91 8.16
CA ASN A 44 10.70 -16.35 9.18
C ASN A 44 11.95 -15.45 9.21
N VAL A 45 12.26 -14.89 10.38
CA VAL A 45 13.47 -14.11 10.66
C VAL A 45 14.50 -15.02 11.32
N ILE A 46 15.74 -15.03 10.83
CA ILE A 46 16.78 -15.95 11.30
C ILE A 46 17.68 -15.21 12.30
N SER A 47 17.67 -15.60 13.57
CA SER A 47 18.53 -14.98 14.59
C SER A 47 20.01 -15.32 14.36
N VAL A 48 20.91 -14.33 14.40
CA VAL A 48 22.34 -14.54 14.19
C VAL A 48 23.19 -13.97 15.32
N GLY A 49 24.12 -14.78 15.83
CA GLY A 49 25.41 -14.39 16.44
C GLY A 49 25.49 -13.42 17.62
N ASP A 50 24.41 -12.75 18.05
CA ASP A 50 24.44 -11.65 19.02
C ASP A 50 23.55 -11.91 20.25
N CYS A 51 23.46 -13.17 20.67
CA CYS A 51 22.56 -13.63 21.72
C CYS A 51 21.06 -13.50 21.33
N GLY A 52 20.75 -13.47 20.03
CA GLY A 52 19.37 -13.50 19.51
C GLY A 52 18.69 -12.14 19.44
N ARG A 53 19.46 -11.06 19.45
CA ARG A 53 18.96 -9.68 19.42
C ARG A 53 18.80 -9.13 18.00
N SER A 54 19.46 -9.74 17.02
CA SER A 54 19.36 -9.39 15.61
C SER A 54 18.85 -10.56 14.80
N THR A 55 18.13 -10.24 13.74
CA THR A 55 17.60 -11.21 12.79
C THR A 55 18.00 -10.83 11.38
N VAL A 56 18.31 -11.82 10.56
CA VAL A 56 18.67 -11.64 9.15
C VAL A 56 17.67 -12.34 8.25
N ASN A 57 17.56 -11.84 7.03
CA ASN A 57 16.78 -12.50 5.99
C ASN A 57 17.57 -13.67 5.37
N LEU A 58 16.88 -14.48 4.55
CA LEU A 58 17.45 -15.69 3.97
C LEU A 58 18.65 -15.41 3.05
N SER A 59 18.68 -14.29 2.31
CA SER A 59 19.80 -13.97 1.42
C SER A 59 21.05 -13.55 2.20
N GLN A 60 20.87 -12.81 3.29
CA GLN A 60 21.95 -12.44 4.22
C GLN A 60 22.51 -13.66 4.95
N PHE A 61 21.65 -14.61 5.33
CA PHE A 61 22.07 -15.88 5.94
C PHE A 61 22.90 -16.74 4.99
N LEU A 62 22.47 -16.88 3.73
CA LEU A 62 23.21 -17.66 2.70
C LEU A 62 24.54 -17.00 2.33
N SER A 63 24.55 -15.66 2.25
CA SER A 63 25.77 -14.87 2.05
C SER A 63 26.78 -15.07 3.18
N CYS A 64 26.31 -15.16 4.44
CA CYS A 64 27.17 -15.45 5.60
C CYS A 64 27.84 -16.84 5.48
N LEU A 65 27.14 -17.84 4.93
CA LEU A 65 27.66 -19.19 4.73
C LEU A 65 28.57 -19.32 3.49
N GLY A 66 28.80 -18.22 2.75
CA GLY A 66 29.61 -18.23 1.53
C GLY A 66 28.94 -18.95 0.34
N LEU A 67 27.61 -19.04 0.33
CA LEU A 67 26.83 -19.77 -0.68
C LEU A 67 25.98 -18.82 -1.53
N THR A 68 25.89 -19.10 -2.83
CA THR A 68 24.96 -18.41 -3.74
C THR A 68 23.61 -19.12 -3.79
N VAL A 69 22.53 -18.39 -4.13
CA VAL A 69 21.17 -18.97 -4.23
C VAL A 69 21.11 -20.15 -5.21
N GLN A 70 22.00 -20.20 -6.22
CA GLN A 70 22.09 -21.28 -7.21
C GLN A 70 22.77 -22.57 -6.70
N GLU A 71 23.53 -22.53 -5.60
CA GLU A 71 24.25 -23.71 -5.05
C GLU A 71 23.41 -24.54 -4.06
N THR A 72 22.16 -24.11 -3.80
CA THR A 72 21.26 -24.63 -2.75
C THR A 72 20.63 -25.99 -3.04
N ALA A 73 20.85 -26.59 -4.22
CA ALA A 73 20.35 -27.92 -4.55
C ALA A 73 21.15 -29.07 -3.90
N THR A 74 22.31 -28.79 -3.28
CA THR A 74 23.24 -29.81 -2.77
C THR A 74 23.30 -29.92 -1.24
N LEU A 75 22.36 -29.30 -0.51
CA LEU A 75 22.23 -29.45 0.94
C LEU A 75 21.18 -30.51 1.28
N THR A 76 21.46 -31.76 0.88
CA THR A 76 20.79 -32.94 1.43
C THR A 76 21.84 -33.67 2.25
N ALA A 77 21.58 -33.86 3.54
CA ALA A 77 22.53 -34.35 4.54
C ALA A 77 23.71 -33.39 4.74
N THR A 78 23.83 -32.68 5.84
CA THR A 78 24.22 -33.24 7.14
C THR A 78 24.21 -32.06 8.13
N TYR A 79 24.07 -32.32 9.44
CA TYR A 79 24.31 -31.38 10.54
C TYR A 79 23.18 -30.39 10.88
N THR A 80 22.17 -30.83 11.63
CA THR A 80 21.61 -29.99 12.71
C THR A 80 20.92 -30.86 13.75
N LEU A 81 21.29 -30.71 15.03
CA LEU A 81 20.54 -31.27 16.15
C LEU A 81 19.68 -30.13 16.71
N THR A 82 18.39 -30.15 16.39
CA THR A 82 17.43 -29.10 16.75
C THR A 82 16.81 -29.39 18.10
N LYS A 83 16.79 -28.43 19.04
CA LYS A 83 16.10 -28.59 20.33
C LYS A 83 15.05 -27.50 20.52
N THR A 84 13.83 -27.91 20.84
CA THR A 84 12.67 -27.04 21.00
C THR A 84 12.58 -26.52 22.43
N PHE A 85 12.40 -25.21 22.58
CA PHE A 85 11.99 -24.59 23.84
C PHE A 85 10.61 -23.92 23.59
N SER A 86 9.74 -23.96 24.59
CA SER A 86 8.28 -23.78 24.51
C SER A 86 7.78 -22.62 23.63
N THR A 87 6.70 -22.93 22.89
CA THR A 87 5.73 -22.06 22.18
C THR A 87 6.25 -20.73 21.64
N GLY A 88 6.63 -20.75 20.35
CA GLY A 88 6.56 -19.56 19.50
C GLY A 88 7.64 -19.48 18.43
N TYR A 89 8.86 -19.95 18.70
CA TYR A 89 9.99 -19.75 17.79
C TYR A 89 10.91 -20.99 17.73
N ARG A 90 11.35 -21.34 16.52
CA ARG A 90 12.45 -22.30 16.31
C ARG A 90 13.75 -21.50 16.14
N SER A 91 14.69 -21.65 17.06
CA SER A 91 16.03 -21.05 16.93
C SER A 91 17.02 -22.06 16.38
N MET A 92 17.83 -21.64 15.40
CA MET A 92 18.98 -22.38 14.88
C MET A 92 20.24 -21.54 15.10
N THR A 93 21.31 -22.16 15.60
CA THR A 93 22.61 -21.50 15.77
C THR A 93 23.66 -22.26 14.97
N VAL A 94 24.34 -21.58 14.06
CA VAL A 94 25.44 -22.13 13.26
C VAL A 94 26.75 -21.54 13.78
N LEU A 95 27.67 -22.39 14.24
CA LEU A 95 28.97 -21.96 14.76
C LEU A 95 29.93 -21.68 13.59
N GLY A 96 30.60 -20.52 13.61
CA GLY A 96 31.58 -20.10 12.60
C GLY A 96 31.14 -18.99 11.63
N CYS A 97 29.90 -18.50 11.75
CA CYS A 97 29.38 -17.41 10.92
C CYS A 97 29.39 -16.09 11.72
N THR A 98 30.52 -15.36 11.68
CA THR A 98 30.54 -13.94 12.05
C THR A 98 30.62 -13.12 10.77
N PRO A 99 29.54 -12.42 10.36
CA PRO A 99 29.67 -11.37 9.35
C PRO A 99 30.77 -10.43 9.82
N SER A 100 31.59 -9.92 8.90
CA SER A 100 32.81 -9.15 9.15
C SER A 100 32.63 -7.79 9.86
N ALA A 101 31.61 -7.65 10.71
CA ALA A 101 31.28 -6.47 11.49
C ALA A 101 30.79 -6.79 12.93
N PHE A 102 30.86 -8.03 13.43
CA PHE A 102 30.33 -8.36 14.78
C PHE A 102 31.40 -9.03 15.69
N PRO A 103 31.85 -8.38 16.78
CA PRO A 103 33.05 -8.78 17.52
C PRO A 103 32.79 -9.59 18.80
N TYR A 104 31.68 -10.32 18.92
CA TYR A 104 31.36 -11.01 20.17
C TYR A 104 31.43 -12.54 20.03
N VAL A 105 32.40 -13.14 20.71
CA VAL A 105 32.65 -14.59 20.70
C VAL A 105 31.89 -15.31 21.85
N LYS A 106 31.30 -14.57 22.80
CA LYS A 106 30.50 -15.13 23.91
C LYS A 106 29.58 -14.07 24.57
N CYS A 107 28.37 -14.47 24.98
CA CYS A 107 27.40 -13.61 25.68
C CYS A 107 27.77 -13.40 27.16
N PRO A 108 27.74 -12.16 27.71
CA PRO A 108 27.95 -11.92 29.14
C PRO A 108 26.77 -12.45 29.99
N VAL A 109 27.08 -13.09 31.11
CA VAL A 109 26.09 -13.62 32.07
C VAL A 109 25.79 -12.54 33.10
N THR A 110 24.58 -11.97 33.11
CA THR A 110 24.14 -11.09 34.21
C THR A 110 23.54 -11.96 35.31
N ASN A 111 24.31 -12.22 36.38
CA ASN A 111 23.80 -12.84 37.59
C ASN A 111 22.97 -11.82 38.38
N SER A 112 21.68 -12.09 38.52
CA SER A 112 20.83 -11.44 39.51
C SER A 112 21.01 -12.11 40.87
N THR A 113 21.61 -11.42 41.84
CA THR A 113 21.41 -11.74 43.27
C THR A 113 21.45 -10.48 44.13
N SER A 114 20.45 -10.41 44.99
CA SER A 114 20.23 -9.47 46.09
C SER A 114 21.15 -9.67 47.29
N VAL A 115 21.24 -8.62 48.13
CA VAL A 115 21.59 -8.55 49.58
C VAL A 115 23.02 -8.09 49.94
N SER A 116 23.12 -7.53 51.15
CA SER A 116 23.92 -6.44 51.71
C SER A 116 25.29 -6.75 52.34
N THR A 117 25.91 -5.66 52.80
CA THR A 117 26.78 -5.45 53.99
C THR A 117 28.28 -5.78 53.94
N ASP A 118 29.03 -4.71 54.23
CA ASP A 118 30.25 -4.53 55.05
C ASP A 118 31.64 -5.01 54.60
N ASP A 119 32.52 -4.01 54.51
CA ASP A 119 33.96 -3.89 54.80
C ASP A 119 34.81 -5.16 54.93
N VAL A 120 35.91 -5.25 54.15
CA VAL A 120 37.28 -5.49 54.65
C VAL A 120 38.32 -4.90 53.68
N VAL A 121 39.22 -4.11 54.25
CA VAL A 121 40.46 -3.54 53.68
C VAL A 121 41.62 -4.55 53.77
N VAL A 122 42.41 -4.72 52.71
CA VAL A 122 43.84 -5.14 52.81
C VAL A 122 44.66 -4.34 51.80
N ILE A 123 45.78 -3.80 52.27
CA ILE A 123 46.70 -2.86 51.62
C ILE A 123 48.07 -3.55 51.44
N TRP A 124 48.86 -3.00 50.50
CA TRP A 124 50.31 -3.12 50.23
C TRP A 124 50.72 -4.28 49.29
N GLU A 125 51.55 -4.11 48.25
CA GLU A 125 52.59 -3.09 48.01
C GLU A 125 52.94 -3.01 46.50
N THR A 126 53.25 -1.80 46.05
CA THR A 126 53.65 -1.38 44.69
C THR A 126 55.13 -1.56 44.41
N VAL A 127 55.50 -1.94 43.18
CA VAL A 127 56.73 -1.46 42.50
C VAL A 127 56.43 -1.24 41.00
N GLU A 128 56.32 0.06 40.65
CA GLU A 128 56.93 0.78 39.49
C GLU A 128 57.18 0.03 38.16
N ASN A 129 56.92 0.53 36.95
CA ASN A 129 56.44 1.78 36.33
C ASN A 129 56.54 1.50 34.78
N PRO A 130 56.27 2.41 33.81
CA PRO A 130 55.26 3.46 33.63
C PRO A 130 54.50 3.43 32.26
N GLU A 131 53.38 4.17 32.22
CA GLU A 131 52.88 5.04 31.11
C GLU A 131 52.24 4.41 29.85
N THR A 132 51.05 4.77 29.35
CA THR A 132 50.11 5.92 29.52
C THR A 132 48.71 5.50 28.97
N THR A 133 47.64 5.40 29.77
CA THR A 133 46.59 6.40 30.15
C THR A 133 45.40 6.60 29.19
N GLU A 134 44.22 6.30 29.76
CA GLU A 134 42.87 6.84 29.56
C GLU A 134 41.96 6.31 28.43
N ASP A 135 41.14 5.34 28.85
CA ASP A 135 39.80 5.05 28.34
C ASP A 135 38.79 6.03 28.96
N PRO A 136 38.05 6.85 28.18
CA PRO A 136 36.89 7.52 28.69
C PRO A 136 35.70 6.57 28.60
N THR A 137 35.25 6.07 29.76
CA THR A 137 33.91 5.49 29.91
C THR A 137 32.85 6.55 29.59
N THR A 138 32.48 6.69 28.31
CA THR A 138 31.24 7.36 27.93
C THR A 138 30.14 6.32 27.97
N ASP A 139 29.39 6.35 29.07
CA ASP A 139 28.04 5.81 29.17
C ASP A 139 27.20 6.41 28.02
N TYR A 140 27.01 5.65 26.94
CA TYR A 140 26.07 6.03 25.89
C TYR A 140 24.67 5.66 26.40
N PRO A 141 23.81 6.63 26.73
CA PRO A 141 22.46 6.32 27.14
C PRO A 141 21.76 5.60 25.97
N GLN A 142 21.19 4.44 26.26
CA GLN A 142 20.19 3.80 25.41
C GLN A 142 19.02 4.79 25.30
N TYR A 143 19.01 5.63 24.27
CA TYR A 143 17.92 6.54 23.98
C TYR A 143 16.69 5.70 23.60
N PHE A 144 15.86 5.37 24.61
CA PHE A 144 14.46 5.06 24.34
C PHE A 144 13.87 6.29 23.66
N PHE A 145 13.72 6.23 22.33
CA PHE A 145 13.00 7.26 21.59
C PHE A 145 11.59 7.32 22.18
N ARG A 146 11.27 8.44 22.84
CA ARG A 146 9.95 8.64 23.43
C ARG A 146 8.96 8.83 22.29
N THR A 147 8.14 7.83 21.97
CA THR A 147 7.15 7.93 20.91
C THR A 147 5.73 7.82 21.46
N CYS A 148 4.78 8.42 20.75
CA CYS A 148 3.37 8.19 20.99
C CYS A 148 2.87 7.21 19.94
N THR A 149 2.30 6.11 20.39
CA THR A 149 1.81 5.03 19.52
C THR A 149 0.33 4.82 19.75
N PHE A 150 -0.45 4.86 18.69
CA PHE A 150 -1.89 4.64 18.73
C PHE A 150 -2.24 3.38 17.95
N ASN A 151 -2.88 2.42 18.61
CA ASN A 151 -3.37 1.20 17.98
C ASN A 151 -4.80 1.45 17.46
N LEU A 152 -4.94 1.54 16.14
CA LEU A 152 -6.21 1.90 15.51
C LEU A 152 -7.22 0.73 15.58
N ASP A 153 -6.76 -0.50 15.75
CA ASP A 153 -7.64 -1.68 15.81
C ASP A 153 -8.39 -1.82 17.13
N THR A 154 -7.85 -1.25 18.22
CA THR A 154 -8.44 -1.36 19.56
C THR A 154 -8.82 -0.03 20.19
N SER A 155 -8.37 1.09 19.65
CA SER A 155 -8.56 2.40 20.30
C SER A 155 -9.14 3.49 19.39
N SER A 156 -9.50 3.18 18.14
CA SER A 156 -10.13 4.17 17.26
C SER A 156 -11.47 4.63 17.82
N PRO A 157 -11.73 5.95 17.87
CA PRO A 157 -13.06 6.48 18.16
C PRO A 157 -14.01 6.18 16.98
N THR A 158 -15.32 6.32 17.20
CA THR A 158 -16.34 6.13 16.14
C THR A 158 -16.10 7.01 14.92
N TYR A 159 -15.70 8.27 15.12
CA TYR A 159 -15.33 9.21 14.07
C TYR A 159 -13.90 9.70 14.32
N PRO A 160 -12.88 9.01 13.81
CA PRO A 160 -11.49 9.43 13.94
C PRO A 160 -11.26 10.82 13.35
N SER A 161 -10.47 11.63 14.06
CA SER A 161 -9.91 12.87 13.51
C SER A 161 -8.70 12.57 12.64
N HIS A 162 -8.39 13.48 11.72
CA HIS A 162 -7.06 13.48 11.11
C HIS A 162 -6.03 14.08 12.06
N LEU A 163 -4.84 13.46 12.08
CA LEU A 163 -3.66 14.05 12.70
C LEU A 163 -2.81 14.63 11.58
N VAL A 164 -2.67 15.95 11.51
CA VAL A 164 -1.89 16.63 10.46
C VAL A 164 -0.56 17.09 11.04
N ASP A 165 0.55 16.74 10.42
CA ASP A 165 1.87 17.12 10.88
C ASP A 165 2.26 18.56 10.50
N SER A 166 3.47 18.98 10.88
CA SER A 166 3.99 20.32 10.56
C SER A 166 4.35 20.53 9.09
N SER A 167 4.32 19.48 8.28
CA SER A 167 4.53 19.51 6.83
C SER A 167 3.19 19.52 6.08
N ASP A 168 2.09 19.79 6.79
CA ASP A 168 0.75 19.82 6.24
C ASP A 168 0.32 18.48 5.62
N GLN A 169 0.82 17.36 6.15
CA GLN A 169 0.45 16.01 5.72
C GLN A 169 -0.37 15.29 6.79
N ILE A 170 -1.37 14.51 6.35
CA ILE A 170 -2.09 13.60 7.24
C ILE A 170 -1.13 12.48 7.65
N VAL A 171 -0.96 12.29 8.94
CA VAL A 171 -0.16 11.20 9.52
C VAL A 171 -0.91 9.89 9.32
N GLN A 172 -0.40 9.08 8.39
CA GLN A 172 -0.97 7.79 8.05
C GLN A 172 -0.45 6.66 8.97
N PRO A 173 -1.26 5.66 9.33
CA PRO A 173 -0.80 4.49 10.06
C PRO A 173 0.14 3.62 9.23
N THR A 174 0.93 2.81 9.91
CA THR A 174 1.74 1.73 9.32
C THR A 174 1.29 0.39 9.90
N LEU A 175 1.51 -0.70 9.16
CA LEU A 175 1.16 -2.04 9.64
C LEU A 175 2.34 -2.62 10.43
N GLN A 176 2.24 -2.63 11.75
CA GLN A 176 3.27 -3.12 12.66
C GLN A 176 2.82 -4.43 13.31
N ASN A 177 3.47 -5.55 12.98
CA ASN A 177 3.08 -6.88 13.47
C ASN A 177 1.59 -7.22 13.24
N GLY A 178 1.03 -6.78 12.11
CA GLY A 178 -0.38 -6.97 11.78
C GLY A 178 -1.35 -5.99 12.44
N VAL A 179 -0.85 -4.98 13.16
CA VAL A 179 -1.66 -3.96 13.83
C VAL A 179 -1.50 -2.61 13.13
N ARG A 180 -2.62 -1.94 12.84
CA ARG A 180 -2.62 -0.58 12.27
C ARG A 180 -2.19 0.41 13.35
N THR A 181 -1.04 1.05 13.17
CA THR A 181 -0.41 1.88 14.21
C THR A 181 0.02 3.24 13.66
N ILE A 182 -0.49 4.32 14.26
CA ILE A 182 0.10 5.67 14.10
C ILE A 182 1.24 5.81 15.12
N THR A 183 2.40 6.27 14.66
CA THR A 183 3.57 6.55 15.52
C THR A 183 3.99 8.01 15.35
N LEU A 184 4.03 8.75 16.45
CA LEU A 184 4.54 10.12 16.51
C LEU A 184 5.86 10.16 17.28
N ALA A 185 6.84 10.92 16.78
CA ALA A 185 8.12 11.14 17.43
C ALA A 185 7.98 11.98 18.71
N ALA A 186 9.00 11.93 19.56
CA ALA A 186 9.07 12.72 20.79
C ALA A 186 8.88 14.20 20.48
N ASN A 187 7.98 14.86 21.19
CA ASN A 187 7.64 16.27 21.00
C ASN A 187 7.08 16.63 19.61
N GLN A 188 6.78 15.66 18.75
CA GLN A 188 6.14 15.94 17.47
C GLN A 188 4.82 16.67 17.71
N LEU A 189 4.65 17.77 16.99
CA LEU A 189 3.42 18.55 16.97
C LEU A 189 2.56 18.06 15.82
N VAL A 190 1.26 17.98 16.09
CA VAL A 190 0.23 17.68 15.09
C VAL A 190 -0.98 18.59 15.31
N THR A 191 -1.77 18.81 14.28
CA THR A 191 -3.13 19.34 14.39
C THR A 191 -4.09 18.16 14.44
N VAL A 192 -4.90 18.08 15.49
CA VAL A 192 -6.04 17.16 15.57
C VAL A 192 -7.22 17.87 14.88
N ALA A 193 -7.56 17.39 13.68
CA ALA A 193 -8.50 18.04 12.78
C ALA A 193 -9.82 17.28 12.68
N CYS A 194 -10.92 18.00 12.86
CA CYS A 194 -12.27 17.55 12.61
C CYS A 194 -12.87 18.36 11.45
N GLU A 195 -12.52 17.99 10.22
CA GLU A 195 -12.93 18.67 9.01
C GLU A 195 -14.45 18.55 8.76
N GLY A 196 -14.99 19.54 8.04
CA GLY A 196 -16.43 19.66 7.77
C GLY A 196 -17.10 20.78 8.56
N SER A 197 -18.12 21.39 7.96
CA SER A 197 -18.84 22.52 8.55
C SER A 197 -19.49 22.14 9.88
N GLY A 198 -19.17 22.87 10.95
CA GLY A 198 -19.71 22.63 12.29
C GLY A 198 -19.16 21.39 13.00
N ASN A 199 -18.18 20.68 12.42
CA ASN A 199 -17.52 19.55 13.06
C ASN A 199 -16.50 20.03 14.10
N ALA A 200 -16.31 19.25 15.16
CA ALA A 200 -15.39 19.56 16.24
C ALA A 200 -14.95 18.31 17.00
N LEU A 201 -13.79 18.41 17.65
CA LEU A 201 -13.31 17.37 18.55
C LEU A 201 -14.22 17.31 19.78
N THR A 202 -14.77 16.13 20.08
CA THR A 202 -15.75 15.97 21.16
C THR A 202 -15.17 16.34 22.53
N ALA A 203 -13.87 16.10 22.74
CA ALA A 203 -13.19 16.39 24.01
C ALA A 203 -13.03 17.89 24.32
N THR A 204 -12.95 18.74 23.30
CA THR A 204 -12.63 20.18 23.48
C THR A 204 -13.70 21.12 22.91
N GLY A 205 -14.57 20.64 22.03
CA GLY A 205 -15.53 21.48 21.30
C GLY A 205 -14.88 22.38 20.24
N VAL A 206 -13.60 22.17 19.92
CA VAL A 206 -12.85 22.97 18.95
C VAL A 206 -12.58 22.14 17.69
N GLN A 207 -12.68 22.78 16.52
CA GLN A 207 -12.52 22.12 15.22
C GLN A 207 -11.09 21.66 14.94
N PHE A 208 -10.10 22.52 15.21
CA PHE A 208 -8.69 22.24 15.00
C PHE A 208 -7.94 22.46 16.31
N ASN A 209 -7.36 21.40 16.85
CA ASN A 209 -6.66 21.44 18.14
C ASN A 209 -5.16 21.20 17.93
N SER A 210 -4.32 21.94 18.64
CA SER A 210 -2.89 21.62 18.68
C SER A 210 -2.66 20.42 19.60
N GLY A 211 -2.02 19.39 19.05
CA GLY A 211 -1.61 18.17 19.72
C GLY A 211 -0.09 18.04 19.78
N LYS A 212 0.42 17.47 20.88
CA LYS A 212 1.86 17.20 21.06
C LYS A 212 2.08 15.81 21.64
N CYS A 213 3.03 15.07 21.08
CA CYS A 213 3.54 13.87 21.73
C CYS A 213 4.48 14.23 22.90
N ALA A 214 3.92 14.59 24.05
CA ALA A 214 4.69 15.13 25.18
C ALA A 214 5.40 14.06 26.02
N SER A 215 4.85 12.85 26.09
CA SER A 215 5.39 11.72 26.84
C SER A 215 5.25 10.44 26.02
N SER A 216 6.17 9.50 26.17
CA SER A 216 6.06 8.19 25.56
C SER A 216 4.79 7.47 26.02
N GLY A 217 4.05 6.84 25.11
CA GLY A 217 2.87 6.05 25.44
C GLY A 217 1.76 6.16 24.41
N THR A 218 0.52 6.09 24.88
CA THR A 218 -0.68 5.98 24.03
C THR A 218 -1.59 7.21 24.10
N SER A 219 -1.03 8.35 24.52
CA SER A 219 -1.77 9.59 24.71
C SER A 219 -1.12 10.76 23.99
N LEU A 220 -1.95 11.70 23.54
CA LEU A 220 -1.57 12.96 22.93
C LEU A 220 -1.90 14.11 23.87
N GLN A 221 -0.96 15.02 24.09
CA GLN A 221 -1.23 16.24 24.84
C GLN A 221 -2.01 17.21 23.95
N VAL A 222 -3.23 17.57 24.34
CA VAL A 222 -4.10 18.55 23.65
C VAL A 222 -4.46 19.65 24.64
N GLY A 223 -3.90 20.84 24.43
CA GLY A 223 -3.97 21.92 25.44
C GLY A 223 -3.32 21.48 26.77
N THR A 224 -4.10 21.50 27.85
CA THR A 224 -3.64 21.04 29.18
C THR A 224 -3.96 19.57 29.47
N GLN A 225 -4.68 18.88 28.57
CA GLN A 225 -5.16 17.51 28.76
C GLN A 225 -4.22 16.52 28.08
N ASN A 226 -4.07 15.32 28.65
CA ASN A 226 -3.45 14.16 27.99
C ASN A 226 -4.54 13.18 27.60
N LEU A 227 -4.87 13.12 26.31
CA LEU A 227 -5.98 12.35 25.78
C LEU A 227 -5.48 11.06 25.12
N GLY A 228 -6.10 9.93 25.45
CA GLY A 228 -5.90 8.71 24.68
C GLY A 228 -6.53 8.81 23.29
N TYR A 229 -6.10 7.97 22.34
CA TYR A 229 -6.59 8.04 20.94
C TYR A 229 -8.12 7.93 20.82
N GLY A 230 -8.76 7.08 21.62
CA GLY A 230 -10.23 6.94 21.64
C GLY A 230 -10.98 8.19 22.10
N SER A 231 -10.30 9.17 22.70
CA SER A 231 -10.88 10.47 23.06
C SER A 231 -10.61 11.57 22.02
N LEU A 232 -9.86 11.25 20.96
CA LEU A 232 -9.57 12.16 19.84
C LEU A 232 -10.64 12.05 18.72
N GLY A 233 -11.87 11.66 19.08
CA GLY A 233 -12.99 11.54 18.15
C GLY A 233 -13.66 12.87 17.84
N CYS A 234 -14.13 13.01 16.60
CA CYS A 234 -14.95 14.12 16.14
C CYS A 234 -16.44 13.89 16.40
N ASN A 235 -17.24 14.95 16.34
CA ASN A 235 -18.70 14.87 16.47
C ASN A 235 -19.37 14.11 15.30
N SER A 236 -18.76 14.18 14.12
CA SER A 236 -19.17 13.45 12.92
C SER A 236 -17.94 13.00 12.12
N VAL A 237 -18.14 12.08 11.17
CA VAL A 237 -17.13 11.75 10.13
C VAL A 237 -16.54 13.03 9.55
N VAL A 238 -15.21 13.05 9.40
CA VAL A 238 -14.49 14.12 8.71
C VAL A 238 -15.00 14.27 7.28
N LYS A 239 -15.13 15.51 6.81
CA LYS A 239 -15.62 15.80 5.46
C LYS A 239 -14.59 16.49 4.61
N GLU A 240 -14.38 15.92 3.44
CA GLU A 240 -13.55 16.41 2.36
C GLU A 240 -14.11 17.73 1.81
N THR A 241 -13.21 18.50 1.20
CA THR A 241 -13.50 19.74 0.47
C THR A 241 -13.12 19.54 -0.98
N ILE A 242 -13.99 19.98 -1.88
CA ILE A 242 -13.73 19.99 -3.32
C ILE A 242 -13.43 21.41 -3.75
N LYS A 243 -12.35 21.60 -4.53
CA LYS A 243 -11.95 22.90 -5.06
C LYS A 243 -11.69 22.82 -6.56
N GLU A 244 -12.23 23.77 -7.30
CA GLU A 244 -11.76 24.04 -8.65
C GLU A 244 -10.50 24.91 -8.56
N THR A 245 -9.38 24.39 -9.08
CA THR A 245 -8.05 25.01 -8.92
C THR A 245 -7.42 25.40 -10.25
N GLY A 246 -8.22 25.44 -11.33
CA GLY A 246 -7.84 25.98 -12.63
C GLY A 246 -8.32 25.12 -13.79
N THR A 247 -7.58 25.15 -14.89
CA THR A 247 -7.82 24.31 -16.07
C THR A 247 -6.74 23.24 -16.20
N CYS A 248 -7.09 22.09 -16.77
CA CYS A 248 -6.18 20.96 -17.02
C CYS A 248 -6.07 20.60 -18.51
N SER A 249 -6.97 21.11 -19.35
CA SER A 249 -6.91 21.03 -20.81
C SER A 249 -7.62 22.24 -21.41
N SER A 250 -7.76 22.31 -22.74
CA SER A 250 -8.51 23.38 -23.41
C SER A 250 -9.99 23.43 -23.00
N THR A 251 -10.56 22.33 -22.53
CA THR A 251 -11.97 22.20 -22.15
C THR A 251 -12.17 21.59 -20.77
N GLY A 252 -11.10 21.27 -20.05
CA GLY A 252 -11.13 20.56 -18.77
C GLY A 252 -10.88 21.48 -17.58
N THR A 253 -11.73 21.35 -16.57
CA THR A 253 -11.60 21.95 -15.24
C THR A 253 -10.72 21.05 -14.36
N LYS A 254 -9.71 21.66 -13.72
CA LYS A 254 -8.88 20.99 -12.72
C LYS A 254 -9.57 21.08 -11.37
N ILE A 255 -9.92 19.93 -10.81
CA ILE A 255 -10.66 19.79 -9.55
C ILE A 255 -9.79 19.02 -8.56
N GLU A 256 -9.72 19.47 -7.32
CA GLU A 256 -9.01 18.79 -6.24
C GLU A 256 -9.99 18.37 -5.16
N ILE A 257 -9.93 17.10 -4.75
CA ILE A 257 -10.64 16.55 -3.61
C ILE A 257 -9.60 16.35 -2.50
N GLY A 258 -9.84 16.91 -1.32
CA GLY A 258 -8.90 16.87 -0.22
C GLY A 258 -9.44 17.46 1.07
N TRP A 259 -8.56 17.94 1.94
CA TRP A 259 -8.89 18.28 3.32
C TRP A 259 -8.54 19.73 3.62
N GLN A 260 -9.54 20.52 3.99
CA GLN A 260 -9.31 21.90 4.44
C GLN A 260 -9.06 21.89 5.95
N VAL A 261 -7.81 22.14 6.35
CA VAL A 261 -7.39 22.18 7.74
C VAL A 261 -6.86 23.58 8.04
N SER A 262 -7.64 24.36 8.79
CA SER A 262 -7.38 25.79 9.00
C SER A 262 -7.22 26.53 7.65
N THR A 263 -6.05 27.11 7.37
CA THR A 263 -5.71 27.79 6.10
C THR A 263 -5.11 26.85 5.06
N THR A 264 -4.69 25.66 5.45
CA THR A 264 -4.02 24.68 4.60
C THR A 264 -5.03 23.80 3.89
N PHE A 265 -4.77 23.51 2.62
CA PHE A 265 -5.50 22.50 1.87
C PHE A 265 -4.58 21.33 1.51
N ILE A 266 -4.94 20.15 2.00
CA ILE A 266 -4.20 18.90 1.77
C ILE A 266 -4.89 18.17 0.62
N ASN A 267 -4.30 18.23 -0.57
CA ASN A 267 -4.86 17.57 -1.75
C ASN A 267 -4.68 16.05 -1.64
N GLN A 268 -5.74 15.30 -1.96
CA GLN A 268 -5.72 13.84 -2.00
C GLN A 268 -5.84 13.32 -3.44
N ILE A 269 -6.76 13.90 -4.23
CA ILE A 269 -7.03 13.49 -5.61
C ILE A 269 -7.12 14.73 -6.49
N THR A 270 -6.33 14.78 -7.56
CA THR A 270 -6.48 15.79 -8.61
C THR A 270 -7.17 15.19 -9.82
N ILE A 271 -8.25 15.82 -10.28
CA ILE A 271 -9.13 15.35 -11.34
C ILE A 271 -9.15 16.39 -12.48
N CYS A 272 -9.16 15.91 -13.72
CA CYS A 272 -9.43 16.72 -14.89
C CYS A 272 -10.77 16.33 -15.50
N HIS A 273 -11.78 17.19 -15.32
CA HIS A 273 -13.16 16.92 -15.73
C HIS A 273 -13.64 17.92 -16.77
N VAL A 274 -14.31 17.44 -17.82
CA VAL A 274 -14.90 18.25 -18.88
C VAL A 274 -16.41 18.29 -18.65
N GLU A 275 -16.85 19.35 -17.97
CA GLU A 275 -18.26 19.52 -17.55
C GLU A 275 -19.23 19.57 -18.73
N SER A 276 -18.79 20.07 -19.89
CA SER A 276 -19.65 20.20 -21.07
C SER A 276 -20.14 18.86 -21.66
N ASN A 277 -19.52 17.74 -21.30
CA ASN A 277 -19.92 16.41 -21.77
C ASN A 277 -19.81 15.32 -20.70
N ASP A 278 -19.72 15.71 -19.42
CA ASP A 278 -19.62 14.82 -18.28
C ASP A 278 -18.45 13.80 -18.36
N ASN A 279 -17.35 14.17 -19.02
CA ASN A 279 -16.21 13.28 -19.24
C ASN A 279 -15.04 13.61 -18.31
N THR A 280 -14.60 12.64 -17.51
CA THR A 280 -13.33 12.75 -16.79
C THR A 280 -12.17 12.22 -17.61
N LEU A 281 -11.20 13.09 -17.90
CA LEU A 281 -10.01 12.76 -18.69
C LEU A 281 -9.00 11.95 -17.89
N TYR A 282 -8.74 12.36 -16.63
CA TYR A 282 -7.87 11.64 -15.72
C TYR A 282 -8.11 12.03 -14.25
N ALA A 283 -7.62 11.18 -13.34
CA ALA A 283 -7.36 11.48 -11.95
C ALA A 283 -5.88 11.17 -11.61
N ILE A 284 -5.37 11.84 -10.59
CA ILE A 284 -4.02 11.68 -10.05
C ILE A 284 -4.12 11.48 -8.55
N ASP A 285 -3.47 10.45 -8.05
CA ASP A 285 -3.38 10.09 -6.64
C ASP A 285 -1.98 9.57 -6.29
N THR A 286 -1.73 9.32 -4.99
CA THR A 286 -0.47 8.74 -4.51
C THR A 286 -0.75 7.52 -3.67
N ILE A 287 -0.10 6.41 -4.01
CA ILE A 287 -0.07 5.19 -3.19
C ILE A 287 1.13 5.30 -2.27
N TYR A 288 0.88 5.44 -0.96
CA TYR A 288 1.93 5.51 0.05
C TYR A 288 2.40 4.11 0.47
N GLY A 289 3.60 3.72 0.04
CA GLY A 289 4.08 2.33 0.18
C GLY A 289 4.23 1.86 1.63
N ALA A 290 4.61 2.76 2.52
CA ALA A 290 4.73 2.48 3.95
C ALA A 290 3.37 2.29 4.66
N ASN A 291 2.28 2.79 4.06
CA ASN A 291 1.00 2.97 4.73
C ASN A 291 -0.14 2.16 4.14
N VAL A 292 -0.16 1.93 2.82
CA VAL A 292 -1.30 1.32 2.11
C VAL A 292 -1.65 -0.09 2.58
N ALA A 293 -0.71 -0.82 3.20
CA ALA A 293 -0.99 -2.12 3.82
C ALA A 293 -1.79 -2.03 5.13
N ALA A 294 -1.88 -0.83 5.72
CA ALA A 294 -2.61 -0.52 6.94
C ALA A 294 -3.98 0.12 6.66
N ASP A 295 -4.52 -0.06 5.46
CA ASP A 295 -5.82 0.42 5.04
C ASP A 295 -6.96 -0.07 5.95
N ASP A 296 -8.00 0.75 6.09
CA ASP A 296 -9.23 0.36 6.76
C ASP A 296 -10.07 -0.53 5.86
N LYS A 297 -10.07 -1.83 6.15
CA LYS A 297 -10.84 -2.83 5.41
C LYS A 297 -12.28 -2.98 5.93
N GLN A 298 -12.62 -2.32 7.02
CA GLN A 298 -13.92 -2.43 7.67
C GLN A 298 -14.84 -1.24 7.35
N ASN A 299 -14.33 -0.20 6.68
CA ASN A 299 -15.13 0.94 6.28
C ASN A 299 -16.30 0.52 5.37
N GLU A 300 -17.50 1.05 5.67
CA GLU A 300 -18.67 0.84 4.83
C GLU A 300 -18.66 1.84 3.68
N ARG A 301 -18.60 1.34 2.46
CA ARG A 301 -18.47 2.15 1.26
C ARG A 301 -19.72 3.02 1.02
N PRO A 302 -19.58 4.35 0.87
CA PRO A 302 -20.71 5.22 0.64
C PRO A 302 -21.24 5.11 -0.80
N SER A 303 -22.44 5.66 -1.02
CA SER A 303 -22.96 5.87 -2.37
C SER A 303 -22.14 6.92 -3.13
N PHE A 304 -22.08 6.78 -4.46
CA PHE A 304 -21.47 7.78 -5.32
C PHE A 304 -22.20 9.12 -5.25
N ARG A 305 -21.43 10.19 -5.27
CA ARG A 305 -21.93 11.57 -5.19
C ARG A 305 -21.70 12.30 -6.51
N LYS A 306 -22.75 12.98 -6.95
CA LYS A 306 -22.77 13.77 -8.17
C LYS A 306 -21.99 15.10 -8.05
N GLY A 307 -22.03 15.72 -6.88
CA GLY A 307 -21.55 17.10 -6.72
C GLY A 307 -22.31 18.07 -7.65
N ASN A 308 -21.66 19.16 -8.04
CA ASN A 308 -22.22 20.17 -8.94
C ASN A 308 -21.78 19.98 -10.42
N TYR A 309 -21.14 18.86 -10.74
CA TYR A 309 -20.38 18.69 -11.99
C TYR A 309 -21.17 18.05 -13.14
N TYR A 310 -22.40 17.60 -12.88
CA TYR A 310 -23.24 16.92 -13.87
C TYR A 310 -24.56 17.68 -14.02
N THR A 311 -24.63 18.64 -14.93
CA THR A 311 -25.84 19.48 -15.03
C THR A 311 -26.86 18.86 -15.98
N GLY A 312 -28.12 18.76 -15.54
CA GLY A 312 -29.20 18.25 -16.40
C GLY A 312 -29.22 16.73 -16.62
N VAL A 313 -28.31 15.98 -15.99
CA VAL A 313 -28.22 14.51 -16.10
C VAL A 313 -28.55 13.84 -14.76
N ASP A 314 -29.40 12.81 -14.80
CA ASP A 314 -29.55 11.86 -13.70
C ASP A 314 -28.50 10.74 -13.85
N VAL A 315 -27.35 10.97 -13.23
CA VAL A 315 -26.18 10.09 -13.35
C VAL A 315 -26.41 8.75 -12.65
N ASP A 316 -27.22 8.72 -11.58
CA ASP A 316 -27.56 7.49 -10.88
C ASP A 316 -28.38 6.57 -11.79
N THR A 317 -29.38 7.14 -12.47
CA THR A 317 -30.17 6.42 -13.49
C THR A 317 -29.32 6.00 -14.68
N ALA A 318 -28.45 6.88 -15.20
CA ALA A 318 -27.55 6.56 -16.32
C ALA A 318 -26.64 5.36 -16.03
N TYR A 319 -26.15 5.22 -14.79
CA TYR A 319 -25.35 4.07 -14.37
C TYR A 319 -26.18 2.88 -13.85
N SER A 320 -27.50 3.00 -13.72
CA SER A 320 -28.33 1.86 -13.37
C SER A 320 -28.37 0.85 -14.52
N GLN A 321 -28.48 -0.45 -14.21
CA GLN A 321 -28.52 -1.49 -15.25
C GLN A 321 -29.73 -1.32 -16.19
N ASP A 322 -30.88 -0.92 -15.63
CA ASP A 322 -32.09 -0.64 -16.40
C ASP A 322 -31.93 0.58 -17.31
N GLY A 323 -31.34 1.67 -16.79
CA GLY A 323 -31.04 2.87 -17.59
C GLY A 323 -30.07 2.56 -18.73
N GLN A 324 -29.01 1.82 -18.45
CA GLN A 324 -28.07 1.35 -19.49
C GLN A 324 -28.75 0.48 -20.54
N LEU A 325 -29.62 -0.44 -20.13
CA LEU A 325 -30.35 -1.29 -21.07
C LEU A 325 -31.21 -0.44 -22.01
N ILE A 326 -31.93 0.55 -21.49
CA ILE A 326 -32.74 1.47 -22.30
C ILE A 326 -31.85 2.24 -23.27
N THR A 327 -30.85 2.96 -22.76
CA THR A 327 -29.99 3.82 -23.57
C THR A 327 -29.22 3.04 -24.63
N VAL A 328 -28.63 1.89 -24.29
CA VAL A 328 -27.91 1.07 -25.26
C VAL A 328 -28.86 0.47 -26.30
N SER A 329 -30.06 0.03 -25.91
CA SER A 329 -31.07 -0.47 -26.85
C SER A 329 -31.48 0.57 -27.89
N GLU A 330 -31.63 1.83 -27.47
CA GLU A 330 -31.94 2.96 -28.36
C GLU A 330 -30.78 3.22 -29.33
N ILE A 331 -29.54 3.30 -28.83
CA ILE A 331 -28.35 3.53 -29.66
C ILE A 331 -28.15 2.43 -30.71
N VAL A 332 -28.34 1.17 -30.32
CA VAL A 332 -28.16 0.02 -31.22
C VAL A 332 -29.42 -0.28 -32.06
N GLY A 333 -30.54 0.37 -31.77
CA GLY A 333 -31.80 0.26 -32.52
C GLY A 333 -32.59 -1.04 -32.28
N SER A 334 -32.36 -1.75 -31.17
CA SER A 334 -33.11 -2.96 -30.79
C SER A 334 -32.96 -3.29 -29.32
N SER A 335 -34.10 -3.53 -28.66
CA SER A 335 -34.14 -4.00 -27.27
C SER A 335 -33.53 -5.40 -27.10
N THR A 336 -33.72 -6.28 -28.07
CA THR A 336 -33.11 -7.62 -28.04
C THR A 336 -31.58 -7.54 -28.15
N LEU A 337 -31.06 -6.68 -29.03
CA LEU A 337 -29.62 -6.50 -29.18
C LEU A 337 -29.03 -5.74 -27.98
N GLY A 338 -29.73 -4.73 -27.46
CA GLY A 338 -29.35 -4.03 -26.24
C GLY A 338 -29.21 -4.99 -25.05
N ALA A 339 -30.15 -5.92 -24.88
CA ALA A 339 -30.09 -6.97 -23.85
C ALA A 339 -28.98 -8.02 -24.07
N GLN A 340 -28.46 -8.16 -25.30
CA GLN A 340 -27.28 -8.99 -25.55
C GLN A 340 -25.99 -8.28 -25.15
N TYR A 341 -25.92 -6.95 -25.30
CA TYR A 341 -24.79 -6.16 -24.85
C TYR A 341 -24.79 -5.92 -23.34
N ILE A 342 -25.95 -5.57 -22.78
CA ILE A 342 -26.19 -5.38 -21.35
C ILE A 342 -26.70 -6.69 -20.74
N ASP A 343 -25.76 -7.59 -20.44
CA ASP A 343 -26.01 -8.91 -19.86
C ASP A 343 -25.47 -8.97 -18.42
N VAL A 344 -26.35 -8.69 -17.46
CA VAL A 344 -26.02 -8.68 -16.03
C VAL A 344 -25.48 -10.02 -15.54
N SER A 345 -25.95 -11.13 -16.11
CA SER A 345 -25.50 -12.47 -15.71
C SER A 345 -24.02 -12.73 -16.02
N LYS A 346 -23.48 -12.03 -17.02
CA LYS A 346 -22.07 -12.06 -17.41
C LYS A 346 -21.24 -10.92 -16.83
N SER A 347 -21.83 -10.09 -15.97
CA SER A 347 -21.24 -8.81 -15.55
C SER A 347 -20.95 -7.87 -16.72
N TYR A 348 -21.75 -7.94 -17.79
CA TYR A 348 -21.69 -7.02 -18.92
C TYR A 348 -22.68 -5.90 -18.68
N TYR A 349 -22.27 -4.96 -17.84
CA TYR A 349 -22.89 -3.66 -17.63
C TYR A 349 -21.79 -2.68 -17.23
N PHE A 350 -22.03 -1.39 -17.40
CA PHE A 350 -21.09 -0.35 -17.01
C PHE A 350 -21.17 -0.09 -15.52
N ALA A 351 -20.08 -0.35 -14.82
CA ALA A 351 -19.86 0.08 -13.46
C ALA A 351 -19.26 1.50 -13.44
N ARG A 352 -19.29 2.09 -12.25
CA ARG A 352 -18.61 3.35 -11.91
C ARG A 352 -17.14 3.02 -11.64
N GLY A 353 -16.38 2.82 -12.70
CA GLY A 353 -14.97 2.43 -12.61
C GLY A 353 -14.16 3.60 -12.08
N HIS A 354 -13.63 3.47 -10.86
CA HIS A 354 -12.83 4.50 -10.21
C HIS A 354 -11.55 4.79 -11.01
N LEU A 355 -11.14 6.05 -11.05
CA LEU A 355 -9.83 6.45 -11.58
C LEU A 355 -8.77 6.46 -10.46
N ALA A 356 -9.08 7.09 -9.33
CA ALA A 356 -8.36 6.92 -8.06
C ALA A 356 -9.20 6.00 -7.15
N PRO A 357 -8.87 4.70 -7.02
CA PRO A 357 -9.71 3.74 -6.32
C PRO A 357 -9.60 3.86 -4.80
N ASP A 358 -10.72 3.63 -4.12
CA ASP A 358 -10.89 3.47 -2.66
C ASP A 358 -9.70 2.77 -1.98
N ALA A 359 -9.25 1.64 -2.52
CA ALA A 359 -8.19 0.82 -1.93
C ALA A 359 -6.78 1.42 -1.96
N ASP A 360 -6.56 2.54 -2.68
CA ASP A 360 -5.29 3.27 -2.66
C ASP A 360 -5.18 4.19 -1.42
N PHE A 361 -6.27 4.37 -0.67
CA PHE A 361 -6.38 5.23 0.51
C PHE A 361 -6.55 4.45 1.81
N ILE A 362 -6.12 5.05 2.92
CA ILE A 362 -5.87 4.33 4.17
C ILE A 362 -7.01 4.47 5.17
N ASP A 363 -7.39 5.69 5.55
CA ASP A 363 -8.47 5.92 6.51
C ASP A 363 -9.84 6.00 5.83
N ALA A 364 -10.91 5.78 6.60
CA ALA A 364 -12.29 5.79 6.11
C ALA A 364 -12.70 7.10 5.43
N GLY A 365 -12.23 8.26 5.93
CA GLY A 365 -12.54 9.55 5.32
C GLY A 365 -11.91 9.69 3.94
N SER A 366 -10.63 9.33 3.82
CA SER A 366 -9.91 9.31 2.54
C SER A 366 -10.49 8.32 1.54
N GLN A 367 -10.93 7.15 2.00
CA GLN A 367 -11.64 6.15 1.19
C GLN A 367 -12.98 6.69 0.67
N ASP A 368 -13.81 7.25 1.55
CA ASP A 368 -15.12 7.82 1.21
C ASP A 368 -15.00 8.94 0.17
N ALA A 369 -13.95 9.76 0.26
CA ALA A 369 -13.67 10.86 -0.66
C ALA A 369 -13.45 10.42 -2.12
N THR A 370 -13.24 9.13 -2.37
CA THR A 370 -13.13 8.58 -3.75
C THR A 370 -14.47 8.44 -4.47
N TYR A 371 -15.59 8.42 -3.73
CA TYR A 371 -16.94 8.13 -4.23
C TYR A 371 -17.64 9.36 -4.84
N TYR A 372 -16.99 9.96 -5.83
CA TYR A 372 -17.57 11.01 -6.67
C TYR A 372 -17.61 10.55 -8.12
N TYR A 373 -18.69 10.88 -8.83
CA TYR A 373 -18.81 10.52 -10.25
C TYR A 373 -17.69 11.13 -11.09
N ILE A 374 -17.18 12.32 -10.73
CA ILE A 374 -16.03 12.93 -11.39
C ILE A 374 -14.73 12.13 -11.22
N ASN A 375 -14.63 11.22 -10.24
CA ASN A 375 -13.52 10.29 -10.05
C ASN A 375 -13.80 8.91 -10.68
N ALA A 376 -14.80 8.80 -11.56
CA ALA A 376 -15.15 7.57 -12.22
C ALA A 376 -15.46 7.78 -13.71
N ALA A 377 -15.40 6.68 -14.45
CA ALA A 377 -15.90 6.62 -15.82
C ALA A 377 -16.64 5.29 -16.06
N PRO A 378 -17.47 5.19 -17.13
CA PRO A 378 -18.15 3.94 -17.46
C PRO A 378 -17.19 2.81 -17.84
N GLN A 379 -17.08 1.81 -16.95
CA GLN A 379 -16.21 0.66 -17.17
C GLN A 379 -17.04 -0.60 -17.21
N TRP A 380 -16.87 -1.47 -18.21
CA TRP A 380 -17.53 -2.77 -18.17
C TRP A 380 -17.16 -3.50 -16.88
N GLN A 381 -18.16 -3.99 -16.13
CA GLN A 381 -17.93 -4.57 -14.82
C GLN A 381 -17.01 -5.80 -14.89
N SER A 382 -17.07 -6.58 -15.96
CA SER A 382 -16.17 -7.70 -16.19
C SER A 382 -14.70 -7.28 -16.35
N PHE A 383 -14.44 -6.08 -16.90
CA PHE A 383 -13.11 -5.46 -16.96
C PHE A 383 -12.71 -4.83 -15.63
N ASN A 384 -13.61 -4.04 -15.02
CA ASN A 384 -13.43 -3.39 -13.71
C ASN A 384 -12.99 -4.42 -12.65
N ASN A 385 -13.76 -5.51 -12.48
CA ASN A 385 -13.46 -6.57 -11.52
C ASN A 385 -12.54 -7.68 -12.11
N GLY A 386 -11.98 -7.44 -13.29
CA GLY A 386 -11.10 -8.34 -14.03
C GLY A 386 -9.64 -7.87 -14.00
N ASN A 387 -9.05 -7.67 -15.17
CA ASN A 387 -7.65 -7.31 -15.30
C ASN A 387 -7.33 -5.89 -14.78
N TRP A 388 -8.34 -5.00 -14.72
CA TRP A 388 -8.15 -3.66 -14.14
C TRP A 388 -7.88 -3.71 -12.63
N LYS A 389 -8.75 -4.38 -11.88
CA LYS A 389 -8.54 -4.65 -10.44
C LYS A 389 -7.22 -5.36 -10.16
N ALA A 390 -6.80 -6.26 -11.04
CA ALA A 390 -5.50 -6.92 -10.90
C ALA A 390 -4.33 -5.91 -11.02
N LEU A 391 -4.40 -4.97 -11.96
CA LEU A 391 -3.42 -3.89 -12.10
C LEU A 391 -3.40 -2.95 -10.89
N GLU A 392 -4.56 -2.55 -10.38
CA GLU A 392 -4.66 -1.73 -9.16
C GLU A 392 -4.01 -2.44 -7.96
N ALA A 393 -4.34 -3.72 -7.76
CA ALA A 393 -3.71 -4.53 -6.70
C ALA A 393 -2.20 -4.70 -6.91
N GLY A 394 -1.74 -4.90 -8.15
CA GLY A 394 -0.32 -4.98 -8.48
C GLY A 394 0.44 -3.70 -8.18
N SER A 395 -0.17 -2.54 -8.43
CA SER A 395 0.42 -1.22 -8.13
C SER A 395 0.61 -1.03 -6.63
N ARG A 396 -0.39 -1.39 -5.81
CA ARG A 396 -0.26 -1.38 -4.35
C ARG A 396 0.79 -2.37 -3.85
N ASN A 397 0.81 -3.60 -4.38
CA ASN A 397 1.80 -4.60 -4.03
C ASN A 397 3.23 -4.14 -4.35
N LEU A 398 3.42 -3.42 -5.46
CA LEU A 398 4.70 -2.79 -5.79
C LEU A 398 5.11 -1.78 -4.72
N ALA A 399 4.23 -0.84 -4.38
CA ALA A 399 4.48 0.19 -3.37
C ALA A 399 4.86 -0.43 -2.01
N ILE A 400 4.09 -1.43 -1.56
CA ILE A 400 4.34 -2.17 -0.31
C ILE A 400 5.68 -2.91 -0.37
N SER A 401 5.92 -3.70 -1.41
CA SER A 401 7.08 -4.59 -1.48
C SER A 401 8.40 -3.85 -1.59
N ARG A 402 8.40 -2.66 -2.20
CA ARG A 402 9.58 -1.79 -2.32
C ARG A 402 9.63 -0.70 -1.25
N ASN A 403 8.56 -0.53 -0.47
CA ASN A 403 8.39 0.56 0.49
C ASN A 403 8.67 1.92 -0.16
N ILE A 404 7.99 2.19 -1.28
CA ILE A 404 8.11 3.42 -2.08
C ILE A 404 6.74 4.04 -2.31
N ASP A 405 6.71 5.36 -2.44
CA ASP A 405 5.52 6.09 -2.82
C ASP A 405 5.42 6.16 -4.34
N LEU A 406 4.24 5.87 -4.87
CA LEU A 406 3.96 5.87 -6.30
C LEU A 406 2.96 6.97 -6.61
N VAL A 407 3.30 7.85 -7.55
CA VAL A 407 2.32 8.77 -8.15
C VAL A 407 1.63 8.02 -9.28
N VAL A 408 0.30 7.95 -9.20
CA VAL A 408 -0.52 7.22 -10.16
C VAL A 408 -1.36 8.20 -10.95
N TYR A 409 -1.30 8.09 -12.27
CA TYR A 409 -2.16 8.83 -13.17
C TYR A 409 -3.10 7.83 -13.84
N THR A 410 -4.40 7.99 -13.67
CA THR A 410 -5.39 7.09 -14.27
C THR A 410 -6.35 7.89 -15.12
N GLY A 411 -6.62 7.46 -16.35
CA GLY A 411 -7.54 8.20 -17.21
C GLY A 411 -8.14 7.37 -18.33
N THR A 412 -8.87 8.08 -19.18
CA THR A 412 -9.67 7.52 -20.26
C THR A 412 -9.22 8.05 -21.62
N TYR A 413 -9.52 7.31 -22.70
CA TYR A 413 -9.27 7.76 -24.07
C TYR A 413 -10.23 7.14 -25.08
N GLU A 414 -10.64 7.94 -26.06
CA GLU A 414 -11.65 7.64 -27.10
C GLU A 414 -13.03 7.23 -26.56
N VAL A 415 -14.02 7.11 -27.44
CA VAL A 415 -15.37 6.62 -27.09
C VAL A 415 -15.52 5.21 -27.65
N LEU A 416 -15.96 4.28 -26.80
CA LEU A 416 -16.30 2.92 -27.18
C LEU A 416 -17.42 2.93 -28.23
N THR A 417 -17.35 2.00 -29.19
CA THR A 417 -18.45 1.73 -30.11
C THR A 417 -18.99 0.30 -29.98
N LEU A 418 -20.28 0.13 -30.24
CA LEU A 418 -20.92 -1.19 -30.43
C LEU A 418 -21.64 -1.25 -31.78
N ALA A 419 -21.74 -2.44 -32.37
CA ALA A 419 -22.47 -2.62 -33.62
C ALA A 419 -23.98 -2.50 -33.36
N ASN A 420 -24.66 -1.68 -34.16
CA ASN A 420 -26.12 -1.63 -34.17
C ASN A 420 -26.74 -2.82 -34.93
N VAL A 421 -28.07 -2.88 -35.01
CA VAL A 421 -28.80 -3.94 -35.74
C VAL A 421 -28.40 -4.12 -37.22
N ASN A 422 -27.80 -3.09 -37.83
CA ASN A 422 -27.33 -3.12 -39.22
C ASN A 422 -25.82 -3.39 -39.32
N GLY A 423 -25.15 -3.73 -38.21
CA GLY A 423 -23.71 -3.95 -38.16
C GLY A 423 -22.85 -2.68 -38.14
N VAL A 424 -23.46 -1.49 -38.05
CA VAL A 424 -22.74 -0.21 -38.04
C VAL A 424 -22.30 0.13 -36.62
N GLN A 425 -21.02 0.43 -36.44
CA GLN A 425 -20.46 0.86 -35.15
C GLN A 425 -21.06 2.21 -34.72
N LYS A 426 -21.59 2.27 -33.50
CA LYS A 426 -22.18 3.47 -32.88
C LYS A 426 -21.47 3.80 -31.58
N PRO A 427 -21.08 5.07 -31.35
CA PRO A 427 -20.46 5.48 -30.09
C PRO A 427 -21.47 5.38 -28.95
N ILE A 428 -21.00 4.94 -27.78
CA ILE A 428 -21.83 4.71 -26.61
C ILE A 428 -21.66 5.85 -25.60
N TYR A 429 -22.79 6.42 -25.22
CA TYR A 429 -22.95 7.46 -24.20
C TYR A 429 -24.04 6.98 -23.26
N LEU A 430 -23.87 7.17 -21.94
CA LEU A 430 -24.86 6.66 -20.97
C LEU A 430 -26.00 7.65 -20.70
N ALA A 431 -25.90 8.87 -21.20
CA ALA A 431 -26.92 9.88 -20.99
C ALA A 431 -27.01 10.88 -22.14
N GLN A 432 -28.11 11.62 -22.15
CA GLN A 432 -28.27 12.85 -22.90
C GLN A 432 -28.58 13.99 -21.93
N ASP A 433 -28.03 15.18 -22.19
CA ASP A 433 -28.37 16.38 -21.43
C ASP A 433 -29.77 16.90 -21.80
N THR A 434 -30.20 17.99 -21.16
CA THR A 434 -31.52 18.61 -21.42
C THR A 434 -31.70 19.16 -22.83
N ASN A 435 -30.62 19.27 -23.61
CA ASN A 435 -30.61 19.72 -25.01
C ASN A 435 -30.47 18.56 -26.00
N ASN A 436 -30.56 17.31 -25.53
CA ASN A 436 -30.34 16.08 -26.29
C ASN A 436 -28.90 15.92 -26.82
N ASN A 437 -27.92 16.59 -26.21
CA ASN A 437 -26.51 16.31 -26.50
C ASN A 437 -26.10 15.01 -25.79
N ASN A 438 -25.35 14.17 -26.48
CA ASN A 438 -24.79 12.97 -25.87
C ASN A 438 -23.69 13.35 -24.87
N VAL A 439 -23.82 12.86 -23.64
CA VAL A 439 -22.91 13.13 -22.51
C VAL A 439 -22.60 11.83 -21.78
N LEU A 440 -21.63 11.86 -20.86
CA LEU A 440 -21.15 10.69 -20.13
C LEU A 440 -20.67 9.58 -21.10
N PRO A 441 -19.64 9.86 -21.91
CA PRO A 441 -19.11 8.91 -22.89
C PRO A 441 -18.58 7.65 -22.20
N VAL A 442 -18.83 6.49 -22.81
CA VAL A 442 -18.17 5.25 -22.41
C VAL A 442 -16.78 5.22 -23.07
N PRO A 443 -15.68 5.19 -22.32
CA PRO A 443 -14.35 5.22 -22.92
C PRO A 443 -13.99 3.92 -23.62
N LYS A 444 -13.27 3.99 -24.76
CA LYS A 444 -12.72 2.80 -25.44
C LYS A 444 -11.52 2.24 -24.66
N TYR A 445 -10.66 3.12 -24.16
CA TYR A 445 -9.47 2.74 -23.39
C TYR A 445 -9.50 3.35 -21.99
N TYR A 446 -9.06 2.54 -21.02
CA TYR A 446 -8.53 3.04 -19.76
C TYR A 446 -7.00 2.98 -19.81
N TRP A 447 -6.34 3.94 -19.21
CA TRP A 447 -4.89 3.93 -19.05
C TRP A 447 -4.50 4.27 -17.62
N LYS A 448 -3.40 3.68 -17.13
CA LYS A 448 -2.80 3.99 -15.83
C LYS A 448 -1.29 4.11 -15.98
N VAL A 449 -0.71 5.23 -15.58
CA VAL A 449 0.74 5.42 -15.47
C VAL A 449 1.12 5.26 -14.00
N VAL A 450 1.95 4.27 -13.71
CA VAL A 450 2.55 4.07 -12.38
C VAL A 450 3.95 4.67 -12.40
N HIS A 451 4.16 5.76 -11.67
CA HIS A 451 5.40 6.52 -11.64
C HIS A 451 6.03 6.47 -10.24
N ASP A 452 7.29 6.07 -10.18
CA ASP A 452 8.15 6.24 -9.02
C ASP A 452 8.93 7.56 -9.19
N PRO A 453 8.58 8.63 -8.44
CA PRO A 453 9.27 9.91 -8.56
C PRO A 453 10.72 9.87 -8.08
N ALA A 454 11.06 8.99 -7.13
CA ALA A 454 12.39 8.92 -6.53
C ALA A 454 13.43 8.39 -7.52
N THR A 455 13.06 7.40 -8.34
CA THR A 455 13.93 6.90 -9.42
C THR A 455 13.62 7.50 -10.79
N ASN A 456 12.57 8.33 -10.86
CA ASN A 456 12.01 8.90 -12.08
C ASN A 456 11.78 7.84 -13.17
N LYS A 457 11.06 6.78 -12.82
CA LYS A 457 10.71 5.67 -13.72
C LYS A 457 9.21 5.45 -13.75
N ALA A 458 8.66 5.19 -14.93
CA ALA A 458 7.24 4.94 -15.06
C ALA A 458 6.91 3.89 -16.11
N THR A 459 5.79 3.22 -15.90
CA THR A 459 5.19 2.29 -16.87
C THR A 459 3.73 2.66 -17.07
N ALA A 460 3.31 2.73 -18.33
CA ALA A 460 1.91 2.93 -18.70
C ALA A 460 1.25 1.57 -18.99
N PHE A 461 0.05 1.36 -18.46
CA PHE A 461 -0.79 0.19 -18.69
C PHE A 461 -2.08 0.63 -19.34
N ILE A 462 -2.49 -0.03 -20.41
CA ILE A 462 -3.67 0.32 -21.19
C ILE A 462 -4.59 -0.89 -21.21
N GLY A 463 -5.87 -0.68 -20.89
CA GLY A 463 -6.93 -1.67 -20.95
C GLY A 463 -7.98 -1.28 -21.98
N ILE A 464 -8.39 -2.25 -22.81
CA ILE A 464 -9.47 -2.08 -23.77
C ILE A 464 -10.80 -2.37 -23.08
N ASN A 465 -11.64 -1.35 -22.94
CA ASN A 465 -12.93 -1.41 -22.26
C ASN A 465 -14.03 -1.96 -23.18
N ASN A 466 -13.85 -3.18 -23.69
CA ASN A 466 -14.85 -3.83 -24.54
C ASN A 466 -14.79 -5.36 -24.46
N PRO A 467 -15.67 -6.02 -23.67
CA PRO A 467 -15.73 -7.47 -23.60
C PRO A 467 -16.37 -8.12 -24.85
N HIS A 468 -16.95 -7.33 -25.75
CA HIS A 468 -17.63 -7.80 -26.97
C HIS A 468 -16.72 -7.89 -28.19
N LEU A 469 -15.42 -7.63 -28.05
CA LEU A 469 -14.47 -7.81 -29.14
C LEU A 469 -14.29 -9.30 -29.44
N SER A 470 -14.35 -9.66 -30.72
CA SER A 470 -14.00 -11.01 -31.18
C SER A 470 -12.49 -11.25 -31.22
N SER A 471 -11.72 -10.19 -31.48
CA SER A 471 -10.27 -10.19 -31.54
C SER A 471 -9.73 -8.77 -31.32
N VAL A 472 -8.49 -8.67 -30.82
CA VAL A 472 -7.75 -7.41 -30.73
C VAL A 472 -6.75 -7.35 -31.90
N SER A 473 -6.77 -6.25 -32.63
CA SER A 473 -5.89 -6.04 -33.79
C SER A 473 -4.68 -5.18 -33.41
N GLY A 474 -3.67 -5.10 -34.30
CA GLY A 474 -2.54 -4.19 -34.12
C GLY A 474 -2.95 -2.70 -34.08
N ALA A 475 -4.09 -2.33 -34.65
CA ALA A 475 -4.61 -0.96 -34.57
C ALA A 475 -5.20 -0.61 -33.20
N ASP A 476 -5.59 -1.62 -32.40
CA ASP A 476 -6.07 -1.43 -31.04
C ASP A 476 -4.92 -1.32 -30.02
N VAL A 477 -3.71 -1.73 -30.41
CA VAL A 477 -2.48 -1.66 -29.61
C VAL A 477 -1.58 -0.58 -30.19
N PHE A 478 -1.78 0.66 -29.75
CA PHE A 478 -1.17 1.85 -30.35
C PHE A 478 0.29 2.12 -29.95
N CYS A 479 0.93 1.21 -29.22
CA CYS A 479 2.32 1.33 -28.80
C CYS A 479 3.02 -0.04 -28.84
N SER A 480 4.36 -0.03 -28.75
CA SER A 480 5.11 -1.27 -28.52
C SER A 480 4.80 -1.82 -27.13
N ASP A 481 4.30 -3.06 -27.07
CA ASP A 481 3.94 -3.71 -25.81
C ASP A 481 5.18 -4.11 -25.00
N VAL A 482 5.42 -3.39 -23.89
CA VAL A 482 6.57 -3.62 -23.00
C VAL A 482 6.23 -4.50 -21.78
N CYS A 483 5.03 -5.09 -21.70
CA CYS A 483 4.61 -5.81 -20.47
C CYS A 483 5.55 -6.96 -20.07
N SER A 484 6.26 -7.58 -21.01
CA SER A 484 7.22 -8.66 -20.72
C SER A 484 8.43 -8.21 -19.90
N GLN A 485 8.68 -6.89 -19.84
CA GLN A 485 9.78 -6.31 -19.07
C GLN A 485 9.38 -5.96 -17.64
N ILE A 486 8.08 -5.98 -17.32
CA ILE A 486 7.54 -5.52 -16.03
C ILE A 486 7.48 -6.70 -15.07
N GLY A 487 8.52 -6.85 -14.23
CA GLY A 487 8.69 -8.03 -13.38
C GLY A 487 7.82 -8.04 -12.13
N TRP A 488 7.36 -6.87 -11.67
CA TRP A 488 6.51 -6.75 -10.48
C TRP A 488 5.02 -7.00 -10.75
N MET A 489 4.60 -7.01 -12.01
CA MET A 489 3.19 -7.19 -12.37
C MET A 489 2.92 -8.61 -12.87
N SER A 490 1.90 -9.26 -12.30
CA SER A 490 1.49 -10.61 -12.69
C SER A 490 0.00 -10.65 -12.96
N TRP A 491 -0.38 -11.09 -14.17
CA TRP A 491 -1.77 -11.38 -14.53
C TRP A 491 -1.96 -12.87 -14.77
N THR A 492 -3.13 -13.41 -14.43
CA THR A 492 -3.51 -14.77 -14.83
C THR A 492 -3.56 -14.89 -16.35
N ASN A 493 -4.22 -13.94 -17.02
CA ASN A 493 -4.23 -13.80 -18.47
C ASN A 493 -4.57 -12.35 -18.84
N ARG A 494 -3.56 -11.55 -19.15
CA ARG A 494 -3.74 -10.13 -19.52
C ARG A 494 -4.42 -9.93 -20.88
N PHE A 495 -4.53 -10.98 -21.70
CA PHE A 495 -5.16 -10.94 -23.02
C PHE A 495 -6.62 -11.41 -23.01
N ASP A 496 -7.18 -11.74 -21.85
CA ASP A 496 -8.57 -12.15 -21.67
C ASP A 496 -9.53 -10.98 -21.97
N ILE A 497 -10.06 -10.92 -23.20
CA ILE A 497 -10.96 -9.86 -23.67
C ILE A 497 -12.17 -9.67 -22.75
N PRO A 498 -12.93 -10.72 -22.36
CA PRO A 498 -14.00 -10.60 -21.37
C PRO A 498 -13.60 -9.90 -20.07
N LYS A 499 -12.35 -10.08 -19.60
CA LYS A 499 -11.81 -9.44 -18.40
C LYS A 499 -11.05 -8.14 -18.67
N GLY A 500 -11.09 -7.64 -19.91
CA GLY A 500 -10.34 -6.49 -20.40
C GLY A 500 -8.94 -6.89 -20.87
N TYR A 501 -8.71 -6.75 -22.18
CA TYR A 501 -7.40 -6.93 -22.77
C TYR A 501 -6.44 -5.82 -22.34
N MET A 502 -5.23 -6.17 -21.88
CA MET A 502 -4.23 -5.24 -21.38
C MET A 502 -2.91 -5.31 -22.17
N PHE A 503 -2.31 -4.14 -22.41
CA PHE A 503 -0.94 -3.99 -22.92
C PHE A 503 -0.21 -2.85 -22.20
N CYS A 504 1.12 -2.79 -22.33
CA CYS A 504 1.95 -1.81 -21.61
C CYS A 504 2.73 -0.93 -22.59
N CYS A 505 2.85 0.35 -22.29
CA CYS A 505 3.65 1.31 -23.04
C CYS A 505 4.70 1.97 -22.14
N THR A 506 5.68 2.65 -22.75
CA THR A 506 6.39 3.71 -22.05
C THR A 506 5.44 4.90 -21.81
N ALA A 507 5.70 5.71 -20.78
CA ALA A 507 4.90 6.92 -20.52
C ALA A 507 4.91 7.87 -21.72
N ALA A 508 6.06 8.04 -22.38
CA ALA A 508 6.19 8.86 -23.60
C ALA A 508 5.33 8.34 -24.76
N ALA A 509 5.31 7.02 -24.99
CA ALA A 509 4.50 6.44 -26.06
C ALA A 509 3.00 6.61 -25.82
N LEU A 510 2.55 6.52 -24.57
CA LEU A 510 1.17 6.86 -24.21
C LEU A 510 0.86 8.34 -24.48
N HIS A 511 1.70 9.27 -23.98
CA HIS A 511 1.45 10.71 -24.13
C HIS A 511 1.39 11.16 -25.60
N ASN A 512 2.19 10.53 -26.48
CA ASN A 512 2.16 10.82 -27.92
C ASN A 512 0.81 10.49 -28.58
N VAL A 513 0.03 9.55 -28.02
CA VAL A 513 -1.29 9.15 -28.52
C VAL A 513 -2.42 9.83 -27.73
N VAL A 514 -2.23 9.99 -26.42
CA VAL A 514 -3.21 10.54 -25.47
C VAL A 514 -2.68 11.87 -24.94
N PRO A 515 -3.05 13.03 -25.54
CA PRO A 515 -2.43 14.31 -25.20
C PRO A 515 -2.62 14.76 -23.74
N HIS A 516 -3.68 14.29 -23.09
CA HIS A 516 -3.97 14.57 -21.67
C HIS A 516 -3.38 13.54 -20.70
N ALA A 517 -2.67 12.52 -21.18
CA ALA A 517 -1.83 11.68 -20.30
C ALA A 517 -0.61 12.50 -19.84
N PRO A 518 0.03 12.15 -18.70
CA PRO A 518 1.12 12.96 -18.15
C PRO A 518 2.32 13.02 -19.10
N ASN A 519 2.85 14.23 -19.31
CA ASN A 519 4.11 14.41 -20.03
C ASN A 519 5.30 14.25 -19.06
N LEU A 520 5.76 13.02 -18.89
CA LEU A 520 6.94 12.70 -18.07
C LEU A 520 8.25 12.70 -18.88
N GLY A 521 8.20 13.01 -20.18
CA GLY A 521 9.34 12.89 -21.09
C GLY A 521 9.81 11.44 -21.30
N SER A 522 11.04 11.28 -21.79
CA SER A 522 11.65 9.97 -22.02
C SER A 522 12.34 9.45 -20.75
N ILE A 523 11.54 8.90 -19.84
CA ILE A 523 12.02 8.30 -18.58
C ILE A 523 12.12 6.78 -18.67
N GLY A 524 12.86 6.17 -17.75
CA GLY A 524 13.06 4.72 -17.71
C GLY A 524 11.78 3.95 -17.37
N LEU A 525 11.69 2.69 -17.81
CA LEU A 525 10.60 1.80 -17.43
C LEU A 525 10.67 1.43 -15.95
N LEU A 526 9.52 1.41 -15.29
CA LEU A 526 9.37 0.89 -13.94
C LEU A 526 9.21 -0.63 -14.02
N VAL A 527 10.32 -1.35 -13.92
CA VAL A 527 10.43 -2.82 -14.09
C VAL A 527 10.52 -3.59 -12.78
#